data_AF-A0A937N5P5-F1
#
_entry.id   AF-A0A937N5P5-F1
#
_cell.length_a   1.000
_cell.length_b   1.000
_cell.length_c   1.000
_cell.angle_alpha   90.00
_cell.angle_beta   90.00
_cell.angle_gamma   90.00
#
_symmetry.space_group_name_H-M   'P 1'
#
loop_
_entity.id
_entity.type
_entity.pdbx_description
1 polymer ?
#
loop_
_entity_poly.entity_id
_entity_poly.type
_entity_poly.pdbx_seq_one_letter_code
_entity_poly.pdbx_strand_id
1 'polypeptide(L)'
;MAPAKQLTMGVDSPEPAKEEEVERIAVLHATVEKYLPKFAAGIKKAAAEKQCDDAFMLLHQDAFAAGYDDDEYLLLGMAIKYAGLHGVPLNFIGKNHETF
;
A
#
# COMPACT_ATOMS: atom_id res chain seq x y z
N MET A 1 -10.22 18.18 22.52
CA MET A 1 -9.88 17.53 21.23
C MET A 1 -8.46 17.00 21.34
N ALA A 2 -8.20 15.79 20.87
CA ALA A 2 -6.84 15.26 20.85
C ALA A 2 -5.99 16.07 19.84
N PRO A 3 -4.71 16.35 20.15
CA PRO A 3 -3.82 17.02 19.20
C PRO A 3 -3.55 16.11 18.00
N ALA A 4 -3.43 16.71 16.80
CA ALA A 4 -3.10 15.96 15.59
C ALA A 4 -1.64 15.48 15.63
N LYS A 5 -1.38 14.30 15.07
CA LYS A 5 -0.02 13.78 14.88
C LYS A 5 0.69 14.58 13.79
N GLN A 6 1.94 14.99 14.05
CA GLN A 6 2.78 15.63 13.04
C GLN A 6 3.27 14.56 12.05
N LEU A 7 3.01 14.76 10.76
CA LEU A 7 3.44 13.88 9.67
C LEU A 7 4.49 14.59 8.81
N THR A 8 5.38 13.82 8.20
CA THR A 8 6.36 14.31 7.22
C THR A 8 5.94 13.86 5.84
N MET A 9 5.76 14.79 4.90
CA MET A 9 5.42 14.46 3.53
C MET A 9 6.68 14.24 2.70
N GLY A 10 6.64 13.32 1.75
CA GLY A 10 7.75 13.08 0.83
C GLY A 10 8.14 14.33 0.02
N VAL A 11 7.19 15.22 -0.27
CA VAL A 11 7.44 16.51 -0.95
C VAL A 11 8.24 17.50 -0.12
N ASP A 12 8.27 17.34 1.20
CA ASP A 12 9.02 18.19 2.13
C ASP A 12 10.43 17.63 2.40
N SER A 13 10.72 16.45 1.87
CA SER A 13 12.00 15.75 2.07
C SER A 13 12.94 15.97 0.89
N PRO A 14 14.26 16.04 1.11
CA PRO A 14 15.21 16.04 0.01
C PRO A 14 15.08 14.76 -0.81
N GLU A 15 15.25 14.87 -2.13
CA GLU A 15 15.25 13.70 -3.01
C GLU A 15 16.34 12.72 -2.55
N PRO A 16 16.00 11.43 -2.32
CA PRO A 16 16.98 10.44 -1.94
C PRO A 16 17.97 10.20 -3.09
N ALA A 17 19.17 9.74 -2.75
CA ALA A 17 20.10 9.23 -3.76
C ALA A 17 19.47 8.03 -4.48
N LYS A 18 19.84 7.78 -5.75
CA LYS A 18 19.26 6.69 -6.55
C LYS A 18 19.49 5.33 -5.91
N GLU A 19 20.67 5.11 -5.32
CA GLU A 19 21.01 3.88 -4.61
C GLU A 19 20.11 3.67 -3.39
N GLU A 20 19.86 4.74 -2.63
CA GLU A 20 18.98 4.72 -1.47
C GLU A 20 17.52 4.48 -1.86
N GLU A 21 17.06 5.04 -2.98
CA GLU A 21 15.73 4.78 -3.52
C GLU A 21 15.55 3.29 -3.86
N VAL A 22 16.53 2.68 -4.52
CA VAL A 22 16.50 1.25 -4.87
C VAL A 22 16.43 0.38 -3.62
N GLU A 23 17.21 0.70 -2.58
CA GLU A 23 17.17 -0.03 -1.30
C GLU A 23 15.81 0.11 -0.61
N ARG A 24 15.25 1.32 -0.55
CA ARG A 24 13.93 1.57 0.04
C ARG A 24 12.83 0.81 -0.70
N ILE A 25 12.89 0.75 -2.03
CA ILE A 25 11.96 -0.04 -2.85
C ILE A 25 12.11 -1.53 -2.55
N ALA A 26 13.34 -2.05 -2.45
CA ALA A 26 13.57 -3.46 -2.15
C ALA A 26 13.01 -3.85 -0.77
N VAL A 27 13.22 -3.01 0.25
CA VAL A 27 12.66 -3.21 1.60
C VAL A 27 11.13 -3.20 1.56
N LEU A 28 10.53 -2.27 0.81
CA LEU A 28 9.09 -2.19 0.63
C LEU A 28 8.53 -3.47 -0.01
N HIS A 29 9.16 -3.95 -1.08
CA HIS A 29 8.75 -5.20 -1.73
C HIS A 29 8.83 -6.38 -0.75
N ALA A 30 9.96 -6.57 -0.07
CA ALA A 30 10.13 -7.65 0.89
C ALA A 30 9.11 -7.60 2.04
N THR A 31 8.79 -6.39 2.53
CA THR A 31 7.82 -6.20 3.62
C THR A 31 6.41 -6.57 3.16
N VAL A 32 5.95 -6.07 2.01
CA VAL A 32 4.61 -6.38 1.47
C VAL A 32 4.48 -7.86 1.15
N GLU A 33 5.50 -8.49 0.53
CA GLU A 33 5.46 -9.92 0.23
C GLU A 33 5.43 -10.80 1.49
N LYS A 34 6.09 -10.36 2.57
CA LYS A 34 6.10 -11.08 3.85
C LYS A 34 4.76 -10.99 4.59
N TYR A 35 4.21 -9.79 4.74
CA TYR A 35 3.02 -9.56 5.57
C TYR A 35 1.71 -9.71 4.79
N LEU A 36 1.74 -9.54 3.46
CA LEU A 36 0.56 -9.56 2.60
C LEU A 36 0.77 -10.45 1.35
N PRO A 37 1.15 -11.73 1.52
CA PRO A 37 1.56 -12.57 0.40
C PRO A 37 0.46 -12.75 -0.65
N LYS A 38 -0.80 -12.87 -0.23
CA LYS A 38 -1.95 -13.00 -1.14
C LYS A 38 -2.20 -11.72 -1.94
N PHE A 39 -2.07 -10.57 -1.31
CA PHE A 39 -2.18 -9.27 -1.98
C PHE A 39 -1.07 -9.10 -3.02
N ALA A 40 0.18 -9.36 -2.63
CA ALA A 40 1.32 -9.27 -3.53
C ALA A 40 1.17 -10.20 -4.76
N ALA A 41 0.70 -11.43 -4.55
CA ALA A 41 0.41 -12.36 -5.64
C ALA A 41 -0.72 -11.85 -6.56
N GLY A 42 -1.80 -11.31 -5.99
CA GLY A 42 -2.90 -10.71 -6.75
C GLY A 42 -2.45 -9.54 -7.61
N ILE A 43 -1.63 -8.64 -7.05
CA ILE A 43 -1.04 -7.50 -7.78
C ILE A 43 -0.14 -7.98 -8.91
N LYS A 44 0.76 -8.95 -8.66
CA LYS A 44 1.64 -9.50 -9.70
C LYS A 44 0.83 -10.14 -10.84
N LYS A 45 -0.25 -10.84 -10.51
CA LYS A 45 -1.17 -11.42 -11.49
C LYS A 45 -1.88 -10.35 -12.31
N ALA A 46 -2.47 -9.34 -11.66
CA ALA A 46 -3.13 -8.22 -12.34
C ALA A 46 -2.14 -7.44 -13.24
N ALA A 47 -0.91 -7.24 -12.78
CA ALA A 47 0.14 -6.58 -13.55
C ALA A 47 0.64 -7.42 -14.75
N ALA A 48 0.49 -8.75 -14.72
CA ALA A 48 0.80 -9.62 -15.85
C ALA A 48 -0.36 -9.67 -16.86
N GLU A 49 -1.60 -9.56 -16.39
CA GLU A 49 -2.84 -9.60 -17.19
C GLU A 49 -3.18 -8.24 -17.85
N LYS A 50 -2.16 -7.45 -18.21
CA LYS A 50 -2.14 -6.06 -18.77
C LYS A 50 -3.04 -5.74 -19.98
N GLN A 51 -4.07 -6.53 -20.26
CA GLN A 51 -4.98 -6.45 -21.40
C GLN A 51 -6.44 -6.16 -20.99
N CYS A 52 -6.73 -5.95 -19.71
CA CYS A 52 -8.02 -5.45 -19.26
C CYS A 52 -7.82 -4.08 -18.63
N ASP A 53 -8.33 -3.03 -19.29
CA ASP A 53 -8.34 -1.65 -18.76
C ASP A 53 -9.07 -1.54 -17.40
N ASP A 54 -9.80 -2.60 -16.99
CA ASP A 54 -10.55 -2.72 -15.73
C ASP A 54 -9.85 -3.56 -14.64
N ALA A 55 -8.59 -3.97 -14.83
CA ALA A 55 -7.87 -4.76 -13.82
C ALA A 55 -7.46 -3.90 -12.61
N PHE A 56 -8.33 -3.77 -11.62
CA PHE A 56 -8.06 -3.14 -10.33
C PHE A 56 -8.12 -4.14 -9.18
N MET A 57 -7.40 -3.83 -8.09
CA MET A 57 -7.46 -4.60 -6.85
C MET A 57 -8.38 -3.91 -5.86
N LEU A 58 -9.34 -4.66 -5.34
CA LEU A 58 -10.32 -4.19 -4.36
C LEU A 58 -9.82 -4.49 -2.94
N LEU A 59 -9.75 -3.48 -2.09
CA LEU A 59 -9.32 -3.58 -0.70
C LEU A 59 -10.44 -3.13 0.24
N HIS A 60 -10.71 -3.93 1.27
CA HIS A 60 -11.59 -3.51 2.36
C HIS A 60 -10.79 -2.70 3.37
N GLN A 61 -11.31 -1.55 3.82
CA GLN A 61 -10.60 -0.67 4.78
C GLN A 61 -10.22 -1.41 6.08
N ASP A 62 -11.18 -2.17 6.63
CA ASP A 62 -10.98 -2.90 7.89
C ASP A 62 -10.06 -4.13 7.76
N ALA A 63 -9.67 -4.52 6.54
CA ALA A 63 -8.70 -5.61 6.36
C ALA A 63 -7.27 -5.18 6.74
N PHE A 64 -7.02 -3.88 6.84
CA PHE A 64 -5.71 -3.32 7.16
C PHE A 64 -5.70 -2.50 8.45
N ALA A 65 -6.72 -1.69 8.71
CA ALA A 65 -6.70 -0.67 9.76
C ALA A 65 -7.85 -0.82 10.78
N ALA A 66 -8.09 -2.06 11.25
CA ALA A 66 -9.14 -2.34 12.22
C ALA A 66 -8.75 -1.95 13.66
N GLY A 67 -7.46 -2.02 13.99
CA GLY A 67 -6.92 -1.65 15.31
C GLY A 67 -6.62 -0.17 15.47
N TYR A 68 -6.58 0.58 14.36
CA TYR A 68 -6.18 1.99 14.31
C TYR A 68 -4.72 2.21 14.78
N ASP A 69 -3.87 1.21 14.58
CA ASP A 69 -2.46 1.25 14.99
C ASP A 69 -1.57 1.90 13.91
N ASP A 70 -0.49 2.56 14.32
CA ASP A 70 0.44 3.22 13.39
C ASP A 70 1.06 2.24 12.37
N ASP A 71 1.35 1.02 12.80
CA ASP A 71 1.92 -0.02 11.94
C ASP A 71 0.93 -0.53 10.89
N GLU A 72 -0.37 -0.54 11.22
CA GLU A 72 -1.44 -0.88 10.28
C GLU A 72 -1.52 0.15 9.14
N TYR A 73 -1.48 1.44 9.49
CA TYR A 73 -1.45 2.53 8.51
C TYR A 73 -0.16 2.54 7.68
N LEU A 74 0.97 2.22 8.31
CA LEU A 74 2.25 2.07 7.61
C LEU A 74 2.18 0.95 6.56
N LEU A 75 1.68 -0.23 6.95
CA LEU A 75 1.56 -1.37 6.06
C LEU A 75 0.56 -1.10 4.91
N LEU A 76 -0.54 -0.41 5.18
CA LEU A 76 -1.48 0.05 4.15
C LEU A 76 -0.79 0.98 3.14
N GLY A 77 -0.02 1.97 3.63
CA GLY A 77 0.73 2.88 2.76
C GLY A 77 1.76 2.15 1.89
N MET A 78 2.46 1.16 2.45
CA MET A 78 3.39 0.30 1.70
C MET A 78 2.67 -0.50 0.62
N ALA A 79 1.51 -1.08 0.92
CA ALA A 79 0.71 -1.84 -0.04
C ALA A 79 0.24 -0.96 -1.21
N ILE A 80 -0.18 0.29 -0.94
CA ILE A 80 -0.55 1.26 -1.97
C ILE A 80 0.63 1.59 -2.87
N LYS A 81 1.79 1.89 -2.28
CA LYS A 81 2.99 2.21 -3.07
C LYS A 81 3.48 1.01 -3.88
N TYR A 82 3.42 -0.21 -3.33
CA TYR A 82 3.71 -1.45 -4.03
C TYR A 82 2.82 -1.64 -5.26
N ALA A 83 1.50 -1.49 -5.12
CA ALA A 83 0.56 -1.59 -6.24
C ALA A 83 0.87 -0.56 -7.34
N GLY A 84 1.14 0.69 -6.95
CA GLY A 84 1.53 1.76 -7.87
C GLY A 84 2.83 1.46 -8.64
N LEU A 85 3.83 0.88 -7.99
CA LEU A 85 5.07 0.44 -8.65
C LEU A 85 4.84 -0.67 -9.69
N HIS A 86 3.81 -1.49 -9.49
CA HIS A 86 3.38 -2.50 -10.45
C HIS A 86 2.39 -1.99 -11.51
N GLY A 87 1.97 -0.73 -11.42
CA GLY A 87 1.01 -0.12 -12.33
C GLY A 87 -0.42 -0.65 -12.18
N VAL A 88 -0.76 -1.18 -10.99
CA VAL A 88 -2.10 -1.74 -10.73
C VAL A 88 -2.92 -0.75 -9.90
N PRO A 89 -4.08 -0.28 -10.39
CA PRO A 89 -4.95 0.60 -9.63
C PRO A 89 -5.59 -0.13 -8.43
N LEU A 90 -5.77 0.60 -7.34
CA LEU A 90 -6.44 0.12 -6.12
C LEU A 90 -7.77 0.85 -5.91
N ASN A 91 -8.81 0.09 -5.59
CA ASN A 91 -10.10 0.60 -5.15
C ASN A 91 -10.34 0.20 -3.69
N PHE A 92 -10.77 1.15 -2.87
CA PHE A 92 -11.09 0.92 -1.46
C PHE A 92 -12.60 0.89 -1.27
N ILE A 93 -13.09 -0.12 -0.57
CA ILE A 93 -14.51 -0.24 -0.20
C ILE A 93 -14.67 -0.45 1.30
N GLY A 94 -15.76 0.08 1.82
CA GLY A 94 -16.18 -0.08 3.22
C GLY A 94 -16.91 1.14 3.73
N LYS A 95 -17.91 0.92 4.59
CA LYS A 95 -18.27 1.83 5.66
C LYS A 95 -17.63 1.27 6.93
N ASN A 96 -17.04 2.12 7.79
CA ASN A 96 -16.43 1.67 9.06
C ASN A 96 -17.30 0.62 9.76
N HIS A 97 -16.74 -0.54 10.08
CA HIS A 97 -17.36 -1.63 10.83
C HIS A 97 -18.49 -2.39 10.13
N GLU A 98 -18.70 -2.23 8.82
CA GLU A 98 -19.46 -3.20 8.03
C GLU A 98 -18.50 -4.33 7.59
N THR A 99 -18.03 -5.14 8.54
CA THR A 99 -17.39 -6.43 8.22
C THR A 99 -18.46 -7.38 7.68
N PHE A 100 -18.32 -7.79 6.42
CA PHE A 100 -19.07 -8.91 5.85
C PHE A 100 -18.71 -10.23 6.52
#